data_AF-A0A960YVC7-F1
#
_entry.id   AF-A0A960YVC7-F1
#
_cell.length_a   1.000
_cell.length_b   1.000
_cell.length_c   1.000
_cell.angle_alpha   90.00
_cell.angle_beta   90.00
_cell.angle_gamma   90.00
#
_symmetry.space_group_name_H-M   'P 1'
#
loop_
_entity.id
_entity.type
_entity.pdbx_description
1 polymer ?
#
loop_
_entity_poly.entity_id
_entity_poly.type
_entity_poly.pdbx_seq_one_letter_code
_entity_poly.pdbx_strand_id
1 'polypeptide(L)' 'MPNSKAISIPIKDIAQLKVVLAAWYAFLREADQLSHQELTDSLKTPVIYDIEKDKVELLFTGSAALLESFRSHINKS' A
#
# COMPACT_ATOMS: atom_id res chain seq x y z
N MET A 1 7.06 -5.75 19.05
CA MET A 1 6.38 -4.87 18.08
C MET A 1 5.41 -5.75 17.31
N PRO A 2 4.10 -5.44 17.26
CA PRO A 2 3.16 -6.30 16.55
C PRO A 2 3.57 -6.37 15.08
N ASN A 3 3.54 -7.58 14.51
CA ASN A 3 3.96 -7.87 13.15
C ASN A 3 3.13 -7.08 12.12
N SER A 4 3.52 -5.83 11.85
CA SER A 4 3.05 -5.10 10.68
C SER A 4 3.58 -5.82 9.45
N LYS A 5 2.75 -6.69 8.87
CA LYS A 5 3.04 -7.28 7.56
C LYS A 5 2.97 -6.15 6.55
N ALA A 6 4.07 -5.77 5.92
CA ALA A 6 4.01 -4.83 4.80
C ALA A 6 3.81 -5.61 3.50
N ILE A 7 2.99 -5.10 2.58
CA ILE A 7 2.95 -5.60 1.19
C ILE A 7 3.84 -4.70 0.36
N SER A 8 4.80 -5.28 -0.36
CA SER A 8 5.59 -4.55 -1.35
C SER A 8 5.06 -4.79 -2.77
N ILE A 9 4.97 -3.71 -3.55
CA ILE A 9 4.68 -3.79 -4.99
C ILE A 9 5.85 -3.14 -5.75
N PRO A 10 6.46 -3.83 -6.72
CA PRO A 10 7.48 -3.24 -7.57
C PRO A 10 6.85 -2.24 -8.55
N ILE A 11 7.51 -1.11 -8.72
CA ILE A 11 7.07 0.02 -9.54
C ILE A 11 8.04 0.19 -10.71
N LYS A 12 7.50 0.20 -11.93
CA LYS A 12 8.27 0.34 -13.17
C LYS A 12 8.55 1.80 -13.52
N ASP A 13 7.59 2.69 -13.25
CA ASP A 13 7.68 4.11 -13.57
C ASP A 13 6.80 4.99 -12.65
N ILE A 14 6.99 6.31 -12.77
CA ILE A 14 6.25 7.31 -11.97
C ILE A 14 4.75 7.32 -12.27
N ALA A 15 4.33 6.97 -13.49
CA ALA A 15 2.91 6.93 -13.83
C ALA A 15 2.22 5.77 -13.10
N GLN A 16 2.84 4.58 -13.10
CA GLN A 16 2.38 3.42 -12.34
C GLN A 16 2.34 3.72 -10.84
N LEU A 17 3.35 4.40 -10.29
CA LEU A 17 3.36 4.82 -8.89
C LEU A 17 2.12 5.61 -8.51
N LYS A 18 1.76 6.62 -9.33
CA LYS A 18 0.59 7.48 -9.11
C LYS A 18 -0.71 6.68 -9.14
N VAL A 19 -0.84 5.76 -10.12
CA VAL A 19 -2.03 4.89 -10.25
C VAL A 19 -2.17 4.01 -9.00
N VAL A 20 -1.09 3.37 -8.58
CA VAL A 20 -1.08 2.47 -7.42
C VAL A 20 -1.41 3.22 -6.12
N LEU A 21 -0.85 4.40 -5.91
CA LEU A 21 -1.18 5.25 -4.75
C LEU A 21 -2.63 5.75 -4.77
N ALA A 22 -3.13 6.13 -5.94
CA ALA A 22 -4.53 6.54 -6.09
C ALA A 22 -5.50 5.39 -5.78
N ALA A 23 -5.20 4.18 -6.28
CA ALA A 23 -5.98 2.98 -5.98
C ALA A 23 -5.96 2.65 -4.48
N TRP A 24 -4.81 2.76 -3.83
CA TRP A 24 -4.69 2.58 -2.38
C TRP A 24 -5.53 3.60 -1.60
N TYR A 25 -5.43 4.88 -1.96
CA TYR A 25 -6.21 5.93 -1.31
C TYR A 25 -7.73 5.74 -1.52
N ALA A 26 -8.16 5.37 -2.73
CA ALA A 26 -9.56 5.07 -3.02
C ALA A 26 -10.06 3.90 -2.17
N PHE A 27 -9.29 2.82 -2.10
CA PHE A 27 -9.60 1.67 -1.25
C PHE A 27 -9.73 2.06 0.24
N LEU A 28 -8.81 2.86 0.76
CA LEU A 28 -8.87 3.35 2.15
C LEU A 28 -10.11 4.21 2.42
N ARG A 29 -10.58 4.97 1.43
CA ARG A 29 -11.80 5.78 1.53
C ARG A 29 -13.09 4.94 1.54
N GLU A 30 -13.08 3.79 0.88
CA GLU A 30 -14.20 2.86 0.83
C GLU A 30 -14.22 1.87 2.01
N ALA A 31 -13.11 1.76 2.75
CA ALA A 31 -13.02 0.94 3.94
C ALA A 31 -13.79 1.58 5.11
N ASP A 32 -15.07 1.23 5.24
CA ASP A 32 -16.08 1.84 6.12
C ASP A 32 -15.84 1.65 7.64
N GLN A 33 -14.65 1.23 8.07
CA GLN A 33 -14.35 0.87 9.46
C GLN A 33 -12.94 1.26 9.95
N LEU A 34 -12.19 2.06 9.20
CA LEU A 34 -10.87 2.49 9.65
C LEU A 34 -10.99 3.58 10.72
N SER A 35 -10.37 3.37 11.88
CA SER A 35 -10.14 4.47 12.82
C SER A 35 -9.23 5.53 12.19
N HIS A 36 -9.31 6.77 12.70
CA HIS A 36 -8.45 7.86 12.24
C HIS A 36 -6.95 7.52 12.33
N GLN A 37 -6.56 6.78 13.36
CA GLN A 37 -5.18 6.33 13.55
C GLN A 37 -4.77 5.31 12.48
N GLU A 38 -5.61 4.30 12.21
CA GLU A 38 -5.33 3.28 11.19
C GLU A 38 -5.27 3.89 9.78
N LEU A 39 -6.13 4.85 9.48
CA LEU A 39 -6.07 5.60 8.23
C LEU A 39 -4.74 6.37 8.12
N THR A 40 -4.37 7.10 9.18
CA THR A 40 -3.11 7.88 9.22
C THR A 40 -1.89 6.99 9.04
N ASP A 41 -1.87 5.82 9.69
CA ASP A 41 -0.75 4.88 9.55
C ASP A 41 -0.73 4.19 8.19
N SER A 42 -1.89 4.00 7.55
CA SER A 42 -2.01 3.45 6.20
C SER A 42 -1.57 4.43 5.11
N LEU A 43 -1.67 5.74 5.36
CA LEU A 43 -1.18 6.79 4.46
C LEU A 43 0.36 6.93 4.50
N LYS A 44 1.03 6.42 5.54
CA LYS A 44 2.50 6.40 5.64
C LYS A 44 3.06 5.25 4.79
N THR A 45 2.87 5.32 3.47
CA THR A 45 3.30 4.31 2.49
C THR A 45 4.70 4.65 1.94
N PRO A 46 5.79 4.03 2.45
CA PRO A 46 7.14 4.39 2.02
C PRO A 46 7.41 3.95 0.57
N VAL A 47 8.14 4.79 -0.16
CA VAL A 47 8.74 4.44 -1.45
C VAL A 47 10.20 4.11 -1.20
N ILE A 48 10.60 2.88 -1.49
CA ILE A 48 11.98 2.41 -1.36
C ILE A 48 12.60 2.31 -2.74
N TYR A 49 13.86 2.70 -2.85
CA TYR A 49 14.68 2.44 -4.03
C TYR A 49 15.75 1.41 -3.69
N ASP A 50 15.66 0.22 -4.30
CA ASP A 50 16.69 -0.82 -4.27
C ASP A 50 17.77 -0.48 -5.30
N ILE A 51 18.91 0.01 -4.81
CA ILE A 51 20.04 0.47 -5.62
C ILE A 51 20.71 -0.69 -6.36
N GLU A 52 20.76 -1.88 -5.74
CA GLU A 52 21.44 -3.04 -6.34
C GLU A 52 20.65 -3.58 -7.53
N LYS A 53 19.32 -3.52 -7.45
CA LYS A 53 18.42 -4.03 -8.49
C LYS A 53 17.91 -2.96 -9.45
N ASP A 54 18.24 -1.69 -9.20
CA ASP A 54 17.69 -0.51 -9.90
C ASP A 54 16.15 -0.56 -9.96
N LYS A 55 15.52 -0.72 -8.79
CA LYS A 55 14.06 -0.91 -8.67
C LYS A 55 13.44 -0.02 -7.60
N VAL A 56 12.28 0.53 -7.91
CA VAL A 56 11.43 1.22 -6.94
C VAL A 56 10.41 0.24 -6.40
N GLU A 57 10.23 0.21 -5.08
CA GLU A 57 9.23 -0.59 -4.39
C GLU A 57 8.34 0.31 -3.53
N LEU A 58 7.04 0.05 -3.56
CA LEU A 58 6.08 0.72 -2.69
C LEU A 58 5.67 -0.21 -1.56
N LEU A 59 5.77 0.26 -0.32
CA LEU A 59 5.42 -0.51 0.88
C LEU A 59 4.10 -0.02 1.48
N PHE A 60 3.08 -0.87 1.41
CA PHE A 60 1.80 -0.60 2.07
C PHE A 60 1.86 -0.97 3.54
N THR A 61 1.45 -0.04 4.38
CA THR A 61 1.37 -0.16 5.83
C THR A 61 -0.09 -0.25 6.24
N GLY A 62 -0.37 -1.00 7.31
CA GLY A 62 -1.73 -1.19 7.79
C GLY A 62 -1.87 -2.49 8.58
N SER A 63 -3.09 -2.77 9.03
CA SER A 63 -3.39 -4.06 9.67
C SER A 63 -3.30 -5.20 8.65
N ALA A 64 -3.00 -6.41 9.12
CA ALA A 64 -2.89 -7.58 8.23
C ALA A 64 -4.20 -7.83 7.45
N ALA A 65 -5.36 -7.62 8.08
CA ALA A 65 -6.68 -7.79 7.45
C ALA A 65 -6.94 -6.74 6.36
N LEU A 66 -6.53 -5.49 6.58
CA LEU A 66 -6.66 -4.42 5.61
C LEU A 66 -5.82 -4.70 4.35
N LEU A 67 -4.59 -5.15 4.57
CA LEU A 67 -3.65 -5.46 3.50
C LEU A 67 -4.05 -6.70 2.70
N GLU A 68 -4.60 -7.72 3.35
CA GLU A 68 -5.17 -8.89 2.67
C GLU A 68 -6.41 -8.53 1.83
N SER A 69 -7.25 -7.63 2.35
CA SER A 69 -8.41 -7.10 1.63
C SER A 69 -7.98 -6.31 0.40
N PHE A 70 -6.96 -5.47 0.52
CA PHE A 70 -6.39 -4.72 -0.61
C PHE A 70 -5.78 -5.64 -1.67
N ARG A 71 -5.02 -6.67 -1.25
CA ARG A 71 -4.47 -7.68 -2.17
C ARG A 71 -5.58 -8.38 -2.97
N SER A 72 -6.72 -8.65 -2.34
CA SER A 72 -7.88 -9.23 -3.01
C SER A 72 -8.56 -8.26 -3.98
N HIS A 73 -8.56 -6.96 -3.65
CA HIS A 73 -9.13 -5.91 -4.49
C HIS A 73 -8.34 -5.70 -5.79
N ILE A 74 -6.99 -5.66 -5.71
CA ILE A 74 -6.12 -5.48 -6.89
C ILE A 74 -6.09 -6.69 -7.83
N ASN A 75 -6.38 -7.90 -7.34
CA ASN A 75 -6.42 -9.11 -8.17
C ASN A 75 -7.76 -9.33 -8.88
N LYS A 76 -8.80 -8.56 -8.51
CA LYS A 76 -10.13 -8.60 -9.13
C LYS A 76 -10.33 -7.52 -10.20
N SER A 77 -9.45 -6.51 -10.21
CA SER A 77 -9.40 -5.45 -11.23
C SER A 77 -8.48 -5.86 -12.38
#